data_AF-A0A239U278-F1
#
_entry.id   AF-A0A239U278-F1
#
_cell.length_a   1.000
_cell.length_b   1.000
_cell.length_c   1.000
_cell.angle_alpha   90.00
_cell.angle_beta   90.00
_cell.angle_gamma   90.00
#
_symmetry.space_group_name_H-M   'P 1'
#
loop_
_entity.id
_entity.type
_entity.pdbx_description
1 polymer ?
#
loop_
_entity_poly.entity_id
_entity_poly.type
_entity_poly.pdbx_seq_one_letter_code
_entity_poly.pdbx_strand_id
1 'polypeptide(L)'
;MIRKKGCDCMFRKLAMLLCFGILLSFSAVSAQANDELPPLVIETDDVKYAGIMLKLDKNPTITARQETAIHKEPSPNSPVVGTMQRNDKVSIIGAKAYIYPRMGKTKIIKDITLTDEFGNEKILKPGDIMYLISYNMYGSYTVWYKGTFFRLESYEIKMPAPYFARSAYHRKEICAEYEGYTNKQDVEADFEMYIEYPNDNRRTPMSTWSFVEGNEFRCNSDIWLYVELPDKVTRGWVQLLNAHLGSKTYKQIWWRQPNVDDRESFYFGY
;
A
#
# COMPACT_ATOMS: atom_id res chain seq x y z
N MET A 1 -2.15 4.75 53.70
CA MET A 1 -1.47 4.23 52.49
C MET A 1 -2.51 4.10 51.37
N ILE A 2 -2.60 5.08 50.46
CA ILE A 2 -3.46 5.04 49.28
C ILE A 2 -2.63 5.54 48.09
N ARG A 3 -2.41 4.67 47.10
CA ARG A 3 -1.63 4.93 45.89
C ARG A 3 -2.50 5.69 44.88
N LYS A 4 -2.06 6.88 44.46
CA LYS A 4 -2.59 7.56 43.25
C LYS A 4 -2.04 6.85 42.01
N LYS A 5 -2.87 6.05 41.33
CA LYS A 5 -2.67 5.61 39.94
C LYS A 5 -3.70 6.34 39.08
N GLY A 6 -3.27 7.28 38.25
CA GLY A 6 -4.19 8.01 37.37
C GLY A 6 -3.61 9.13 36.52
N CYS A 7 -2.33 9.49 36.65
CA CYS A 7 -1.76 10.61 35.90
C CYS A 7 -0.86 10.19 34.72
N ASP A 8 -0.13 9.07 34.85
CA ASP A 8 0.88 8.69 33.84
C ASP A 8 0.29 8.21 32.51
N CYS A 9 -0.92 7.67 32.51
CA CYS A 9 -1.53 7.15 31.28
C CYS A 9 -2.14 8.26 30.40
N MET A 10 -2.50 9.42 30.97
CA MET A 10 -3.00 10.58 30.22
C MET A 10 -1.86 11.42 29.64
N PHE A 11 -0.73 11.54 30.35
CA PHE A 11 0.44 12.27 29.83
C PHE A 11 1.06 11.62 28.59
N ARG A 12 1.10 10.28 28.50
CA ARG A 12 1.58 9.58 27.30
C ARG A 12 0.67 9.74 26.09
N LYS A 13 -0.66 9.84 26.27
CA LYS A 13 -1.59 10.11 25.17
C LYS A 13 -1.54 11.57 24.70
N LEU A 14 -1.31 12.51 25.63
CA LEU A 14 -1.17 13.93 25.29
C LEU A 14 0.15 14.21 24.55
N ALA A 15 1.26 13.58 24.96
CA ALA A 15 2.57 13.77 24.32
C ALA A 15 2.63 13.19 22.90
N MET A 16 1.91 12.09 22.61
CA MET A 16 1.83 11.56 21.23
C MET A 16 0.97 12.42 20.29
N LEU A 17 0.02 13.19 20.80
CA LEU A 17 -0.75 14.13 19.99
C LEU A 17 0.02 15.43 19.65
N LEU A 18 0.98 15.81 20.49
CA LEU A 18 1.72 17.08 20.34
C LEU A 18 2.93 17.01 19.40
N CYS A 19 3.44 15.81 19.08
CA CYS A 19 4.54 15.66 18.12
C CYS A 19 4.11 15.75 16.64
N PHE A 20 2.81 15.87 16.34
CA PHE A 20 2.30 16.14 14.99
C PHE A 20 1.96 17.62 14.75
N GLY A 21 2.27 18.51 15.71
CA GLY A 21 1.91 19.92 15.70
C GLY A 21 2.86 20.87 14.96
N ILE A 22 3.76 20.38 14.10
CA ILE A 22 4.63 21.25 13.28
C ILE A 22 4.50 20.82 11.82
N LEU A 23 3.44 21.28 11.15
CA LEU A 23 3.31 21.51 9.71
C LEU A 23 1.88 22.02 9.41
N LEU A 24 1.47 23.11 10.07
CA LEU A 24 0.24 23.83 9.73
C LEU A 24 0.59 25.15 9.04
N SER A 25 0.91 25.04 7.75
CA SER A 25 0.71 26.11 6.77
C SER A 25 0.03 25.55 5.52
N PHE A 26 -0.99 24.72 5.73
CA PHE A 26 -1.99 24.42 4.73
C PHE A 26 -3.29 25.04 5.21
N SER A 27 -3.95 25.82 4.36
CA SER A 27 -5.26 26.41 4.60
C SER A 27 -6.22 25.32 5.04
N ALA A 28 -6.41 25.18 6.36
CA ALA A 28 -7.35 24.25 6.93
C ALA A 28 -8.75 24.76 6.60
N VAL A 29 -9.32 24.29 5.49
CA VAL A 29 -10.76 24.31 5.31
C VAL A 29 -11.32 23.53 6.50
N SER A 30 -12.03 24.24 7.38
CA SER A 30 -12.59 23.68 8.60
C SER A 30 -13.54 22.54 8.22
N ALA A 31 -13.14 21.30 8.51
CA ALA A 31 -14.04 20.15 8.41
C ALA A 31 -15.27 20.43 9.27
N GLN A 32 -16.47 20.39 8.66
CA GLN A 32 -17.71 20.56 9.39
C GLN A 32 -18.07 19.23 10.07
N ALA A 33 -18.79 19.28 11.19
CA ALA A 33 -19.16 18.11 11.99
C ALA A 33 -19.99 17.04 11.26
N ASN A 34 -20.40 17.30 10.02
CA ASN A 34 -21.13 16.38 9.14
C ASN A 34 -20.28 15.79 8.01
N ASP A 35 -18.99 16.13 7.90
CA ASP A 35 -18.09 15.41 7.01
C ASP A 35 -17.80 14.05 7.65
N GLU A 36 -18.48 12.99 7.18
CA GLU A 36 -18.15 11.59 7.48
C GLU A 36 -16.76 11.25 6.91
N LEU A 37 -15.72 11.85 7.47
CA LEU A 37 -14.34 11.62 7.09
C LEU A 37 -13.96 10.18 7.45
N PRO A 38 -13.18 9.50 6.60
CA PRO A 38 -12.68 8.18 6.93
C PRO A 38 -11.79 8.25 8.19
N PRO A 39 -11.57 7.11 8.86
CA PRO A 39 -10.55 6.99 9.90
C PRO A 39 -9.20 7.56 9.45
N LEU A 40 -8.39 8.03 10.40
CA LEU A 40 -7.02 8.46 10.09
C LEU A 40 -6.17 7.28 9.61
N VAL A 41 -6.34 6.12 10.25
CA VAL A 41 -5.67 4.87 9.95
C VAL A 41 -6.67 3.73 10.11
N ILE A 42 -6.62 2.74 9.21
CA ILE A 42 -7.28 1.45 9.36
C ILE A 42 -6.18 0.39 9.48
N GLU A 43 -6.10 -0.26 10.63
CA GLU A 43 -5.20 -1.39 10.86
C GLU A 43 -5.92 -2.70 10.50
N THR A 44 -5.27 -3.55 9.71
CA THR A 44 -5.83 -4.85 9.31
C THR A 44 -4.73 -5.87 9.01
N ASP A 45 -4.98 -7.14 9.31
CA ASP A 45 -4.15 -8.26 8.86
C ASP A 45 -4.54 -8.73 7.45
N ASP A 46 -5.73 -8.32 6.96
CA ASP A 46 -6.21 -8.61 5.61
C ASP A 46 -5.69 -7.56 4.62
N VAL A 47 -4.48 -7.80 4.11
CA VAL A 47 -3.75 -6.89 3.21
C VAL A 47 -4.36 -6.76 1.82
N LYS A 48 -5.41 -7.53 1.51
CA LYS A 48 -6.18 -7.38 0.26
C LYS A 48 -6.81 -6.00 0.15
N TYR A 49 -7.23 -5.41 1.28
CA TYR A 49 -7.78 -4.06 1.31
C TYR A 49 -6.71 -2.98 1.06
N ALA A 50 -5.43 -3.33 1.11
CA ALA A 50 -4.32 -2.48 0.72
C ALA A 50 -3.84 -2.74 -0.73
N GLY A 51 -4.55 -3.57 -1.49
CA GLY A 51 -4.24 -3.90 -2.88
C GLY A 51 -3.22 -5.03 -3.07
N ILE A 52 -3.01 -5.86 -2.03
CA ILE A 52 -2.12 -7.04 -2.10
C ILE A 52 -2.90 -8.32 -1.93
N MET A 53 -2.79 -9.22 -2.90
CA MET A 53 -3.23 -10.60 -2.73
C MET A 53 -2.13 -11.41 -2.04
N LEU A 54 -2.43 -12.00 -0.89
CA LEU A 54 -1.53 -12.89 -0.15
C LEU A 54 -2.30 -14.14 0.28
N LYS A 55 -1.92 -15.29 -0.27
CA LYS A 55 -2.52 -16.60 0.02
C LYS A 55 -1.58 -17.41 0.90
N LEU A 56 -1.71 -17.26 2.22
CA LEU A 56 -0.84 -17.93 3.19
C LEU A 56 -0.92 -19.46 3.11
N ASP A 57 -2.05 -20.03 2.67
CA ASP A 57 -2.24 -21.47 2.44
C ASP A 57 -1.35 -22.05 1.32
N LYS A 58 -0.81 -21.18 0.46
CA LYS A 58 0.13 -21.54 -0.61
C LYS A 58 1.59 -21.40 -0.22
N ASN A 59 1.89 -21.13 1.06
CA ASN A 59 3.23 -20.93 1.59
C ASN A 59 4.04 -19.89 0.78
N PRO A 60 3.54 -18.65 0.67
CA PRO A 60 4.16 -17.63 -0.16
C PRO A 60 5.58 -17.32 0.33
N THR A 61 6.45 -16.98 -0.60
CA THR A 61 7.85 -16.66 -0.31
C THR A 61 8.27 -15.40 -1.03
N ILE A 62 9.32 -14.76 -0.51
CA ILE A 62 10.01 -13.65 -1.18
C ILE A 62 11.51 -13.89 -1.12
N THR A 63 12.23 -13.31 -2.07
CA THR A 63 13.69 -13.36 -2.10
C THR A 63 14.26 -11.99 -1.79
N ALA A 64 15.17 -11.91 -0.83
CA ALA A 64 15.85 -10.65 -0.51
C ALA A 64 16.85 -10.25 -1.61
N ARG A 65 16.90 -8.98 -2.01
CA ARG A 65 17.82 -8.39 -2.99
C ARG A 65 19.10 -7.84 -2.36
N GLN A 66 19.01 -7.47 -1.09
CA GLN A 66 20.09 -6.93 -0.30
C GLN A 66 19.89 -7.32 1.16
N GLU A 67 20.89 -7.04 1.97
CA GLU A 67 20.77 -7.17 3.41
C GLU A 67 19.62 -6.31 3.94
N THR A 68 18.75 -6.91 4.76
CA THR A 68 17.53 -6.26 5.25
C THR A 68 17.25 -6.65 6.68
N ALA A 69 17.11 -5.66 7.56
CA ALA A 69 16.74 -5.89 8.95
C ALA A 69 15.30 -6.41 9.04
N ILE A 70 15.07 -7.35 9.96
CA ILE A 70 13.73 -7.74 10.39
C ILE A 70 13.52 -7.34 11.85
N HIS A 71 12.33 -6.83 12.13
CA HIS A 71 11.99 -6.13 13.36
C HIS A 71 11.06 -6.96 14.25
N LYS A 72 11.10 -6.71 15.55
CA LYS A 72 10.20 -7.36 16.52
C LYS A 72 8.72 -7.02 16.30
N GLU A 73 8.43 -5.78 15.93
CA GLU A 73 7.10 -5.22 15.68
C GLU A 73 7.07 -4.56 14.29
N PRO A 74 5.90 -4.40 13.65
CA PRO A 74 5.76 -3.79 12.32
C PRO A 74 5.95 -2.27 12.36
N SER A 75 7.17 -1.84 12.68
CA SER A 75 7.56 -0.44 12.82
C SER A 75 9.06 -0.28 12.52
N PRO A 76 9.47 0.79 11.81
CA PRO A 76 10.89 1.01 11.51
C PRO A 76 11.70 1.32 12.78
N ASN A 77 11.03 1.76 13.86
CA ASN A 77 11.66 2.07 15.15
C ASN A 77 11.70 0.86 16.10
N SER A 78 11.15 -0.28 15.69
CA SER A 78 11.17 -1.49 16.50
C SER A 78 12.59 -2.09 16.55
N PRO A 79 13.00 -2.71 17.68
CA PRO A 79 14.25 -3.46 17.75
C PRO A 79 14.39 -4.48 16.61
N VAL A 80 15.60 -4.59 16.08
CA VAL A 80 15.99 -5.60 15.08
C VAL A 80 16.17 -6.95 15.78
N VAL A 81 15.59 -8.00 15.24
CA VAL A 81 15.64 -9.38 15.77
C VAL A 81 16.39 -10.35 14.87
N GLY A 82 16.78 -9.89 13.67
CA GLY A 82 17.55 -10.65 12.71
C GLY A 82 17.78 -9.84 11.45
N THR A 83 18.49 -10.45 10.51
CA THR A 83 18.84 -9.83 9.24
C THR A 83 18.69 -10.85 8.13
N MET A 84 17.88 -10.54 7.12
CA MET A 84 17.84 -11.28 5.86
C MET A 84 19.07 -10.94 5.05
N GLN A 85 19.76 -11.96 4.57
CA GLN A 85 20.90 -11.81 3.67
C GLN A 85 20.44 -11.73 2.22
N ARG A 86 21.29 -11.16 1.36
CA ARG A 86 21.00 -11.09 -0.08
C ARG A 86 20.80 -12.51 -0.64
N ASN A 87 19.73 -12.68 -1.42
CA ASN A 87 19.23 -13.91 -2.02
C ASN A 87 18.65 -14.94 -1.04
N ASP A 88 18.44 -14.59 0.23
CA ASP A 88 17.65 -15.44 1.12
C ASP A 88 16.23 -15.58 0.58
N LYS A 89 15.79 -16.81 0.37
CA LYS A 89 14.38 -17.14 0.13
C LYS A 89 13.71 -17.34 1.49
N VAL A 90 12.83 -16.42 1.85
CA VAL A 90 12.14 -16.42 3.15
C VAL A 90 10.65 -16.72 2.98
N SER A 91 10.08 -17.39 3.97
CA SER A 91 8.64 -17.68 3.99
C SER A 91 7.89 -16.50 4.56
N ILE A 92 6.81 -16.09 3.89
CA ILE A 92 5.83 -15.15 4.43
C ILE A 92 4.82 -15.95 5.24
N ILE A 93 4.71 -15.65 6.52
CA ILE A 93 3.84 -16.37 7.47
C ILE A 93 2.74 -15.47 8.07
N GLY A 94 2.72 -14.20 7.69
CA GLY A 94 1.68 -13.25 8.06
C GLY A 94 1.92 -11.89 7.42
N ALA A 95 0.96 -10.98 7.58
CA ALA A 95 1.08 -9.62 7.10
C ALA A 95 0.23 -8.67 7.96
N LYS A 96 0.52 -7.38 7.83
CA LYS A 96 -0.25 -6.30 8.44
C LYS A 96 -0.22 -5.07 7.54
N ALA A 97 -1.34 -4.39 7.41
CA ALA A 97 -1.46 -3.11 6.73
C ALA A 97 -1.96 -2.01 7.67
N TYR A 98 -1.38 -0.82 7.51
CA TYR A 98 -1.86 0.43 8.09
C TYR A 98 -2.30 1.33 6.93
N ILE A 99 -3.60 1.38 6.68
CA ILE A 99 -4.20 2.08 5.53
C ILE A 99 -4.55 3.52 5.92
N TYR A 100 -4.14 4.48 5.10
CA TYR A 100 -4.34 5.93 5.29
C TYR A 100 -5.36 6.46 4.28
N PRO A 101 -6.67 6.19 4.44
CA PRO A 101 -7.67 6.47 3.43
C PRO A 101 -7.74 7.96 3.05
N ARG A 102 -7.49 8.87 3.99
CA ARG A 102 -7.51 10.33 3.73
C ARG A 102 -6.49 10.77 2.68
N MET A 103 -5.41 10.01 2.47
CA MET A 103 -4.47 10.26 1.37
C MET A 103 -5.09 10.02 -0.01
N GLY A 104 -6.18 9.27 -0.09
CA GLY A 104 -6.78 8.81 -1.35
C GLY A 104 -7.94 9.62 -1.86
N LYS A 105 -8.19 10.84 -1.34
CA LYS A 105 -9.40 11.62 -1.66
C LYS A 105 -9.64 11.66 -3.18
N THR A 106 -10.81 11.21 -3.62
CA THR A 106 -11.16 11.10 -5.03
C THR A 106 -12.59 11.58 -5.22
N LYS A 107 -12.77 12.58 -6.09
CA LYS A 107 -14.05 13.23 -6.36
C LYS A 107 -14.74 12.56 -7.53
N ILE A 108 -16.01 12.18 -7.34
CA ILE A 108 -16.84 11.62 -8.39
C ILE A 108 -17.39 12.75 -9.27
N ILE A 109 -17.24 12.62 -10.59
CA ILE A 109 -17.70 13.59 -11.60
C ILE A 109 -18.74 13.00 -12.57
N LYS A 110 -18.88 11.67 -12.63
CA LYS A 110 -19.93 10.92 -13.33
C LYS A 110 -20.32 9.70 -12.50
N ASP A 111 -21.50 9.15 -12.76
CA ASP A 111 -21.95 7.93 -12.12
C ASP A 111 -20.88 6.83 -12.23
N ILE A 112 -20.62 6.16 -11.11
CA ILE A 112 -19.59 5.12 -11.00
C ILE A 112 -20.15 3.96 -10.19
N THR A 113 -19.97 2.73 -10.67
CA THR A 113 -20.41 1.52 -9.97
C THR A 113 -19.23 0.90 -9.24
N LEU A 114 -19.39 0.74 -7.93
CA LEU A 114 -18.46 0.04 -7.06
C LEU A 114 -19.02 -1.34 -6.72
N THR A 115 -18.15 -2.33 -6.54
CA THR A 115 -18.55 -3.69 -6.14
C THR A 115 -17.82 -4.09 -4.86
N ASP A 116 -18.53 -4.52 -3.82
CA ASP A 116 -17.89 -5.05 -2.60
C ASP A 116 -17.40 -6.49 -2.79
N GLU A 117 -16.81 -7.07 -1.74
CA GLU A 117 -16.28 -8.45 -1.80
C GLU A 117 -17.36 -9.53 -1.93
N PHE A 118 -18.62 -9.20 -1.68
CA PHE A 118 -19.77 -10.09 -1.80
C PHE A 118 -20.51 -9.92 -3.13
N GLY A 119 -20.03 -9.03 -4.01
CA GLY A 119 -20.66 -8.74 -5.30
C GLY A 119 -21.80 -7.73 -5.20
N ASN A 120 -22.02 -7.07 -4.05
CA ASN A 120 -23.03 -6.03 -3.95
C ASN A 120 -22.54 -4.76 -4.65
N GLU A 121 -23.42 -4.19 -5.45
CA GLU A 121 -23.12 -2.96 -6.19
C GLU A 121 -23.55 -1.72 -5.40
N LYS A 122 -22.71 -0.68 -5.49
CA LYS A 122 -22.99 0.65 -4.99
C LYS A 122 -22.70 1.67 -6.09
N ILE A 123 -23.73 2.42 -6.48
CA ILE A 123 -23.57 3.52 -7.43
C ILE A 123 -23.26 4.80 -6.65
N LEU A 124 -22.14 5.45 -6.97
CA LEU A 124 -21.85 6.82 -6.52
C LEU A 124 -22.22 7.82 -7.60
N LYS A 125 -22.63 9.01 -7.19
CA LYS A 125 -23.12 10.09 -8.04
C LYS A 125 -22.11 11.25 -8.10
N PRO A 126 -22.16 12.10 -9.14
CA PRO A 126 -21.37 13.31 -9.19
C PRO A 126 -21.48 14.13 -7.90
N GLY A 127 -20.34 14.51 -7.33
CA GLY A 127 -20.24 15.22 -6.05
C GLY A 127 -19.93 14.32 -4.85
N ASP A 128 -20.12 13.00 -4.95
CA ASP A 128 -19.64 12.06 -3.94
C ASP A 128 -18.11 12.08 -3.83
N ILE A 129 -17.61 11.72 -2.64
CA ILE A 129 -16.18 11.55 -2.37
C ILE A 129 -15.95 10.10 -1.95
N MET A 130 -15.05 9.42 -2.66
CA MET A 130 -14.48 8.14 -2.26
C MET A 130 -12.98 8.29 -1.99
N TYR A 131 -12.37 7.26 -1.42
CA TYR A 131 -10.97 7.28 -1.05
C TYR A 131 -10.23 6.13 -1.72
N LEU A 132 -9.40 6.44 -2.71
CA LEU A 132 -8.55 5.48 -3.41
C LEU A 132 -7.47 4.95 -2.47
N ILE A 133 -7.47 3.65 -2.21
CA ILE A 133 -6.51 3.00 -1.33
C ILE A 133 -5.34 2.45 -2.14
N SER A 134 -5.64 1.72 -3.21
CA SER A 134 -4.67 1.12 -4.10
C SER A 134 -5.03 1.40 -5.56
N TYR A 135 -4.02 1.77 -6.33
CA TYR A 135 -4.06 1.99 -7.77
C TYR A 135 -3.06 1.03 -8.40
N ASN A 136 -3.54 0.24 -9.36
CA ASN A 136 -2.71 -0.61 -10.20
C ASN A 136 -3.19 -0.47 -11.64
N MET A 137 -2.33 0.00 -12.54
CA MET A 137 -2.68 0.23 -13.94
C MET A 137 -3.23 -1.01 -14.65
N TYR A 138 -2.83 -2.22 -14.23
CA TYR A 138 -3.23 -3.49 -14.85
C TYR A 138 -4.31 -4.27 -14.10
N GLY A 139 -4.66 -3.85 -12.88
CA GLY A 139 -5.57 -4.57 -11.99
C GLY A 139 -6.84 -3.79 -11.70
N SER A 140 -7.61 -4.24 -10.73
CA SER A 140 -8.65 -3.41 -10.12
C SER A 140 -8.08 -2.48 -9.06
N TYR A 141 -8.82 -1.42 -8.73
CA TYR A 141 -8.51 -0.50 -7.65
C TYR A 141 -9.25 -0.92 -6.39
N THR A 142 -8.59 -0.77 -5.25
CA THR A 142 -9.29 -0.82 -3.95
C THR A 142 -9.63 0.59 -3.53
N VAL A 143 -10.89 0.84 -3.21
CA VAL A 143 -11.39 2.12 -2.69
C VAL A 143 -12.10 1.91 -1.36
N TRP A 144 -12.15 2.96 -0.56
CA TRP A 144 -12.95 3.02 0.66
C TRP A 144 -14.06 4.05 0.48
N TYR A 145 -15.27 3.71 0.89
CA TYR A 145 -16.42 4.62 0.93
C TYR A 145 -17.33 4.27 2.10
N LYS A 146 -17.57 5.24 2.98
CA LYS A 146 -18.51 5.17 4.12
C LYS A 146 -18.47 3.87 4.94
N GLY A 147 -17.26 3.46 5.33
CA GLY A 147 -17.05 2.30 6.21
C GLY A 147 -16.80 0.98 5.47
N THR A 148 -16.91 0.96 4.14
CA THR A 148 -16.80 -0.26 3.34
C THR A 148 -15.69 -0.13 2.30
N PHE A 149 -14.96 -1.23 2.07
CA PHE A 149 -14.03 -1.36 0.96
C PHE A 149 -14.75 -1.88 -0.28
N PHE A 150 -14.44 -1.29 -1.43
CA PHE A 150 -14.97 -1.69 -2.71
C PHE A 150 -13.84 -1.90 -3.71
N ARG A 151 -14.15 -2.70 -4.73
CA ARG A 151 -13.41 -2.84 -5.96
C ARG A 151 -13.97 -1.86 -6.98
N LEU A 152 -13.07 -1.26 -7.74
CA LEU A 152 -13.36 -0.40 -8.87
C LEU A 152 -12.49 -0.81 -10.06
N GLU A 153 -13.08 -0.88 -11.26
CA GLU A 153 -12.33 -1.24 -12.46
C GLU A 153 -11.43 -0.08 -12.95
N SER A 154 -10.24 -0.40 -13.45
CA SER A 154 -9.07 0.50 -13.54
C SER A 154 -9.09 1.64 -14.56
N TYR A 155 -10.25 2.18 -14.90
CA TYR A 155 -10.36 3.04 -16.07
C TYR A 155 -11.21 4.30 -15.85
N GLU A 156 -11.67 4.52 -14.62
CA GLU A 156 -12.68 5.54 -14.32
C GLU A 156 -12.11 6.73 -13.52
N ILE A 157 -10.85 6.67 -13.05
CA ILE A 157 -10.20 7.72 -12.26
C ILE A 157 -9.10 8.43 -13.07
N LYS A 158 -9.18 9.76 -13.17
CA LYS A 158 -8.10 10.62 -13.63
C LYS A 158 -7.07 10.83 -12.51
N MET A 159 -5.88 10.28 -12.70
CA MET A 159 -4.72 10.50 -11.82
C MET A 159 -3.89 11.73 -12.26
N PRO A 160 -3.21 12.43 -11.33
CA PRO A 160 -2.30 13.52 -11.68
C PRO A 160 -1.05 13.00 -12.44
N ALA A 161 -0.40 13.86 -13.22
CA ALA A 161 0.86 13.50 -13.87
C ALA A 161 1.94 13.13 -12.83
N PRO A 162 2.84 12.17 -13.11
CA PRO A 162 3.09 11.45 -14.36
C PRO A 162 2.39 10.09 -14.42
N TYR A 163 1.38 9.83 -13.56
CA TYR A 163 0.61 8.59 -13.66
C TYR A 163 0.01 8.51 -15.07
N PHE A 164 0.12 7.33 -15.68
CA PHE A 164 -0.24 7.16 -17.09
C PHE A 164 -1.75 7.34 -17.29
N ALA A 165 -2.15 8.30 -18.14
CA ALA A 165 -3.54 8.47 -18.53
C ALA A 165 -3.92 7.39 -19.55
N ARG A 166 -4.34 6.21 -19.06
CA ARG A 166 -4.70 5.06 -19.90
C ARG A 166 -5.94 5.27 -20.77
N SER A 167 -6.66 6.38 -20.60
CA SER A 167 -7.85 6.76 -21.38
C SER A 167 -7.58 6.84 -22.89
N ALA A 168 -6.33 7.07 -23.31
CA ALA A 168 -5.94 7.09 -24.72
C ALA A 168 -6.04 5.72 -25.43
N TYR A 169 -5.94 4.60 -24.71
CA TYR A 169 -5.93 3.25 -25.31
C TYR A 169 -7.26 2.51 -25.23
N HIS A 170 -8.09 2.77 -24.21
CA HIS A 170 -9.31 1.98 -23.96
C HIS A 170 -10.63 2.74 -24.12
N ARG A 171 -10.63 4.03 -24.52
CA ARG A 171 -11.83 4.86 -24.73
C ARG A 171 -12.86 4.85 -23.59
N LYS A 172 -12.47 4.48 -22.37
CA LYS A 172 -13.35 4.56 -21.20
C LYS A 172 -13.42 6.00 -20.70
N GLU A 173 -14.62 6.39 -20.32
CA GLU A 173 -14.91 7.73 -19.86
C GLU A 173 -14.35 7.95 -18.45
N ILE A 174 -13.76 9.13 -18.20
CA ILE A 174 -13.30 9.51 -16.87
C ILE A 174 -14.54 9.86 -16.03
N CYS A 175 -14.73 9.13 -14.92
CA CYS A 175 -15.87 9.28 -14.00
C CYS A 175 -15.48 9.85 -12.64
N ALA A 176 -14.19 9.92 -12.32
CA ALA A 176 -13.68 10.48 -11.08
C ALA A 176 -12.32 11.18 -11.28
N GLU A 177 -11.98 12.09 -10.37
CA GLU A 177 -10.71 12.83 -10.35
C GLU A 177 -10.02 12.65 -8.99
N TYR A 178 -8.77 12.20 -9.02
CA TYR A 178 -7.96 12.04 -7.82
C TYR A 178 -7.52 13.41 -7.30
N GLU A 179 -7.92 13.74 -6.08
CA GLU A 179 -7.57 14.96 -5.34
C GLU A 179 -6.72 14.63 -4.09
N GLY A 180 -6.21 13.40 -4.01
CA GLY A 180 -5.52 12.89 -2.86
C GLY A 180 -4.10 13.43 -2.73
N TYR A 181 -3.41 12.97 -1.70
CA TYR A 181 -2.01 13.25 -1.47
C TYR A 181 -1.19 12.82 -2.70
N THR A 182 -0.22 13.65 -3.07
CA THR A 182 0.87 13.32 -3.99
C THR A 182 2.15 13.91 -3.41
N ASN A 183 3.24 13.16 -3.43
CA ASN A 183 4.55 13.65 -3.03
C ASN A 183 5.44 13.91 -4.25
N LYS A 184 6.55 14.61 -4.03
CA LYS A 184 7.55 14.91 -5.06
C LYS A 184 8.08 13.64 -5.72
N GLN A 185 8.20 12.57 -4.95
CA GLN A 185 8.69 11.27 -5.38
C GLN A 185 7.72 10.50 -6.29
N ASP A 186 6.42 10.76 -6.21
CA ASP A 186 5.41 10.23 -7.13
C ASP A 186 5.66 10.74 -8.56
N VAL A 187 6.32 11.90 -8.68
CA VAL A 187 6.38 12.66 -9.94
C VAL A 187 7.79 12.91 -10.49
N GLU A 188 8.80 13.08 -9.64
CA GLU A 188 10.14 13.57 -10.05
C GLU A 188 11.26 12.53 -10.05
N ALA A 189 11.04 11.30 -9.57
CA ALA A 189 12.09 10.29 -9.68
C ALA A 189 12.27 9.88 -11.15
N ASP A 190 13.52 9.93 -11.62
CA ASP A 190 13.99 9.27 -12.85
C ASP A 190 13.72 7.77 -12.72
N PHE A 191 12.50 7.37 -13.07
CA PHE A 191 12.15 5.97 -13.17
C PHE A 191 12.73 5.44 -14.48
N GLU A 192 13.83 4.70 -14.40
CA GLU A 192 14.26 3.83 -15.48
C GLU A 192 13.50 2.50 -15.33
N MET A 193 12.73 2.17 -16.37
CA MET A 193 12.20 0.84 -16.62
C MET A 193 13.31 -0.19 -16.50
N TYR A 194 13.10 -1.26 -15.71
CA TYR A 194 14.10 -2.31 -15.54
C TYR A 194 13.50 -3.71 -15.61
N ILE A 195 14.33 -4.64 -16.06
CA ILE A 195 14.02 -6.06 -16.17
C ILE A 195 14.55 -6.75 -14.92
N GLU A 196 13.66 -7.42 -14.20
CA GLU A 196 14.03 -8.23 -13.05
C GLU A 196 14.36 -9.66 -13.49
N TYR A 197 15.57 -10.11 -13.15
CA TYR A 197 16.03 -11.48 -13.36
C TYR A 197 15.88 -12.28 -12.05
N PRO A 198 15.36 -13.52 -12.07
CA PRO A 198 15.17 -14.34 -10.87
C PRO A 198 16.43 -14.48 -9.99
N ASN A 199 17.62 -14.41 -10.60
CA ASN A 199 18.92 -14.57 -9.92
C ASN A 199 19.95 -13.50 -10.33
N ASP A 200 19.52 -12.31 -10.79
CA ASP A 200 20.38 -11.28 -11.43
C ASP A 200 21.19 -11.79 -12.64
N ASN A 201 21.01 -13.05 -13.06
CA ASN A 201 21.72 -13.65 -14.17
C ASN A 201 20.98 -13.33 -15.48
N ARG A 202 21.60 -12.51 -16.32
CA ARG A 202 21.09 -12.13 -17.65
C ARG A 202 20.92 -13.31 -18.61
N ARG A 203 21.47 -14.48 -18.29
CA ARG A 203 21.33 -15.73 -19.06
C ARG A 203 20.14 -16.60 -18.63
N THR A 204 19.42 -16.22 -17.58
CA THR A 204 18.20 -16.94 -17.16
C THR A 204 17.16 -16.92 -18.29
N PRO A 205 16.39 -17.99 -18.56
CA PRO A 205 15.39 -17.99 -19.63
C PRO A 205 14.40 -16.82 -19.55
N MET A 206 14.11 -16.17 -20.68
CA MET A 206 13.21 -14.99 -20.76
C MET A 206 11.82 -15.22 -20.17
N SER A 207 11.32 -16.46 -20.23
CA SER A 207 10.02 -16.85 -19.68
C SER A 207 9.91 -16.68 -18.16
N THR A 208 11.01 -16.44 -17.47
CA THR A 208 11.07 -16.28 -16.01
C THR A 208 11.29 -14.83 -15.57
N TRP A 209 11.32 -13.89 -16.50
CA TRP A 209 11.61 -12.48 -16.21
C TRP A 209 10.32 -11.72 -15.89
N SER A 210 10.44 -10.69 -15.05
CA SER A 210 9.37 -9.73 -14.81
C SER A 210 9.82 -8.35 -15.26
N PHE A 211 8.96 -7.67 -16.00
CA PHE A 211 9.16 -6.29 -16.41
C PHE A 211 8.43 -5.39 -15.42
N VAL A 212 9.13 -4.38 -14.91
CA VAL A 212 8.62 -3.52 -13.85
C VAL A 212 8.57 -2.09 -14.37
N GLU A 213 7.40 -1.48 -14.30
CA GLU A 213 7.15 -0.06 -14.57
C GLU A 213 6.65 0.63 -13.29
N GLY A 214 7.31 1.70 -12.86
CA GLY A 214 7.06 2.35 -11.56
C GLY A 214 5.96 3.40 -11.59
N ASN A 215 5.48 3.79 -12.78
CA ASN A 215 4.43 4.80 -12.95
C ASN A 215 3.00 4.22 -12.75
N GLU A 216 2.92 2.94 -12.42
CA GLU A 216 1.69 2.14 -12.55
C GLU A 216 1.03 1.80 -11.22
N PHE A 217 1.70 2.09 -10.10
CA PHE A 217 1.28 1.62 -8.78
C PHE A 217 1.29 2.71 -7.72
N ARG A 218 0.17 2.88 -7.01
CA ARG A 218 0.07 3.69 -5.79
C ARG A 218 -0.62 2.88 -4.72
N CYS A 219 -0.09 2.90 -3.50
CA CYS A 219 -0.77 2.38 -2.32
C CYS A 219 -0.71 3.43 -1.21
N ASN A 220 -1.85 3.73 -0.60
CA ASN A 220 -1.93 4.63 0.56
C ASN A 220 -1.88 3.82 1.86
N SER A 221 -0.95 2.86 1.96
CA SER A 221 -0.81 1.99 3.13
C SER A 221 0.64 1.64 3.41
N ASP A 222 1.00 1.58 4.70
CA ASP A 222 2.20 0.85 5.11
C ASP A 222 1.86 -0.62 5.15
N ILE A 223 2.68 -1.46 4.51
CA ILE A 223 2.47 -2.91 4.51
C ILE A 223 3.70 -3.58 5.06
N TRP A 224 3.47 -4.47 6.01
CA TRP A 224 4.48 -5.24 6.71
C TRP A 224 4.23 -6.72 6.51
N LEU A 225 5.29 -7.46 6.24
CA LEU A 225 5.27 -8.91 6.16
C LEU A 225 5.90 -9.49 7.42
N TYR A 226 5.25 -10.48 8.00
CA TYR A 226 5.84 -11.31 9.03
C TYR A 226 6.51 -12.50 8.34
N VAL A 227 7.83 -12.60 8.48
CA VAL A 227 8.66 -13.54 7.73
C VAL A 227 9.39 -14.51 8.66
N GLU A 228 9.65 -15.71 8.15
CA GLU A 228 10.51 -16.73 8.75
C GLU A 228 11.79 -16.88 7.93
N LEU A 229 12.94 -16.72 8.58
CA LEU A 229 14.25 -16.86 7.95
C LEU A 229 14.60 -18.32 7.62
N PRO A 230 15.62 -18.57 6.77
CA PRO A 230 16.00 -19.93 6.39
C PRO A 230 16.43 -20.82 7.56
N ASP A 231 16.88 -20.23 8.67
CA ASP A 231 17.23 -20.94 9.90
C ASP A 231 16.03 -21.57 10.64
N LYS A 232 14.79 -21.26 10.21
CA LYS A 232 13.53 -21.75 10.78
C LYS A 232 13.28 -21.38 12.23
N VAL A 233 14.09 -20.51 12.81
CA VAL A 233 14.00 -20.07 14.21
C VAL A 233 13.75 -18.57 14.28
N THR A 234 14.42 -17.80 13.44
CA THR A 234 14.34 -16.35 13.46
C THR A 234 13.12 -15.89 12.67
N ARG A 235 12.26 -15.10 13.32
CA ARG A 235 11.05 -14.53 12.75
C ARG A 235 10.92 -13.06 13.10
N GLY A 236 10.40 -12.26 12.18
CA GLY A 236 10.27 -10.83 12.38
C GLY A 236 9.47 -10.13 11.28
N TRP A 237 9.27 -8.84 11.46
CA TRP A 237 8.53 -7.97 10.56
C TRP A 237 9.48 -7.21 9.63
N VAL A 238 9.10 -7.13 8.36
CA VAL A 238 9.82 -6.33 7.38
C VAL A 238 8.84 -5.45 6.62
N GLN A 239 9.21 -4.18 6.38
CA GLN A 239 8.37 -3.25 5.64
C GLN A 239 8.43 -3.57 4.14
N LEU A 240 7.31 -3.98 3.58
CA LEU A 240 7.12 -4.19 2.16
C LEU A 240 6.88 -2.88 1.42
N LEU A 241 5.91 -2.09 1.91
CA LEU A 241 5.53 -0.79 1.36
C LEU A 241 5.45 0.28 2.45
N ASN A 242 5.78 1.51 2.06
CA ASN A 242 5.67 2.70 2.90
C ASN A 242 4.82 3.77 2.20
N ALA A 243 3.65 4.08 2.73
CA ALA A 243 2.66 4.98 2.12
C ALA A 243 3.24 6.37 1.74
N HIS A 244 4.30 6.80 2.42
CA HIS A 244 4.88 8.13 2.29
C HIS A 244 6.00 8.22 1.25
N LEU A 245 6.51 7.10 0.73
CA LEU A 245 7.63 7.10 -0.22
C LEU A 245 7.19 7.34 -1.67
N GLY A 246 5.90 7.21 -1.99
CA GLY A 246 5.36 7.48 -3.34
C GLY A 246 5.62 6.36 -4.36
N SER A 247 4.87 6.36 -5.47
CA SER A 247 4.79 5.29 -6.48
C SER A 247 6.14 4.85 -7.04
N LYS A 248 6.98 5.81 -7.42
CA LYS A 248 8.29 5.55 -8.03
C LYS A 248 9.40 5.23 -7.03
N THR A 249 9.15 5.45 -5.72
CA THR A 249 10.12 5.13 -4.65
C THR A 249 9.70 3.92 -3.82
N TYR A 250 8.59 3.25 -4.16
CA TYR A 250 8.45 1.81 -3.98
C TYR A 250 9.44 1.06 -4.87
N LYS A 251 10.70 1.51 -4.85
CA LYS A 251 11.82 0.67 -5.18
C LYS A 251 11.55 -0.64 -4.44
N GLN A 252 11.59 -1.69 -5.21
CA GLN A 252 11.90 -3.05 -4.80
C GLN A 252 13.32 -3.05 -4.17
N ILE A 253 13.57 -2.20 -3.15
CA ILE A 253 14.91 -1.90 -2.64
C ILE A 253 15.52 -3.18 -2.11
N TRP A 254 14.67 -4.04 -1.53
CA TRP A 254 15.17 -5.18 -0.80
C TRP A 254 14.54 -6.52 -1.14
N TRP A 255 13.48 -6.58 -1.95
CA TRP A 255 12.78 -7.84 -2.21
C TRP A 255 12.47 -8.03 -3.69
N ARG A 256 12.42 -9.28 -4.12
CA ARG A 256 12.00 -9.73 -5.47
C ARG A 256 10.66 -10.42 -5.36
N GLN A 257 9.77 -10.20 -6.34
CA GLN A 257 8.66 -11.13 -6.51
C GLN A 257 9.23 -12.53 -6.76
N PRO A 258 8.58 -13.57 -6.20
CA PRO A 258 9.04 -14.93 -6.42
C PRO A 258 8.78 -15.37 -7.87
N ASN A 259 9.32 -16.53 -8.27
CA ASN A 259 9.27 -17.05 -9.64
C ASN A 259 7.81 -17.07 -10.19
N VAL A 260 7.64 -17.21 -11.51
CA VAL A 260 6.29 -17.24 -12.15
C VAL A 260 5.32 -18.20 -11.44
N ASP A 261 5.84 -19.32 -10.92
CA ASP A 261 5.09 -20.34 -10.17
C ASP A 261 4.51 -19.85 -8.81
N ASP A 262 5.14 -18.86 -8.18
CA ASP A 262 4.75 -18.32 -6.88
C ASP A 262 3.82 -17.10 -7.01
N ARG A 263 3.58 -16.57 -8.23
CA ARG A 263 2.66 -15.45 -8.48
C ARG A 263 1.23 -15.74 -8.05
N GLU A 264 0.82 -16.99 -8.01
CA GLU A 264 -0.52 -17.38 -7.54
C GLU A 264 -0.72 -17.16 -6.03
N SER A 265 0.39 -17.06 -5.28
CA SER A 265 0.42 -16.95 -3.82
C SER A 265 0.62 -15.53 -3.29
N PHE A 266 1.32 -14.68 -4.06
CA PHE A 266 1.63 -13.30 -3.67
C PHE A 266 1.80 -12.38 -4.89
N TYR A 267 0.90 -11.40 -5.04
CA TYR A 267 1.02 -10.38 -6.09
C TYR A 267 0.29 -9.08 -5.73
N PHE A 268 0.66 -7.99 -6.42
CA PHE A 268 -0.04 -6.72 -6.35
C PHE A 268 -1.25 -6.73 -7.27
N GLY A 269 -2.45 -6.59 -6.72
CA GLY A 269 -3.70 -6.62 -7.47
C GLY A 269 -4.78 -7.46 -6.80
N TYR A 270 -6.02 -7.21 -7.19
CA TYR A 270 -7.22 -7.93 -6.75
C TYR A 270 -8.03 -8.38 -7.98
#